data_AF-A0A6G0MNF0-F1
#
_entry.id   AF-A0A6G0MNF0-F1
#
_cell.length_a   1.000
_cell.length_b   1.000
_cell.length_c   1.000
_cell.angle_alpha   90.00
_cell.angle_beta   90.00
_cell.angle_gamma   90.00
#
_symmetry.space_group_name_H-M   'P 1'
#
loop_
_entity.id
_entity.type
_entity.pdbx_description
1 polymer ?
#
loop_
_entity_poly.entity_id
_entity_poly.type
_entity_poly.pdbx_seq_one_letter_code
_entity_poly.pdbx_strand_id
1 'polypeptide(L)'
;VIDRANDSVYGLGAGVVTSNIDNAIKVSNGIRTGTVYVNCYDVFDSNTPFGGFKDSGIGRENGELGLRNYLEHKTVIIKRPDDSMP
;
A
#
# COMPACT_ATOMS: atom_id res chain seq x y z
N VAL A 1 -4.95 -20.57 -7.82
CA VAL A 1 -5.91 -19.46 -7.53
C VAL A 1 -5.24 -18.10 -7.60
N ILE A 2 -4.03 -17.94 -7.03
CA ILE A 2 -3.27 -16.68 -7.08
C ILE A 2 -3.02 -16.22 -8.53
N ASP A 3 -2.55 -17.10 -9.42
CA ASP A 3 -2.29 -16.74 -10.82
C ASP A 3 -3.54 -16.20 -11.51
N ARG A 4 -4.68 -16.88 -11.33
CA ARG A 4 -5.98 -16.44 -11.85
C ARG A 4 -6.45 -15.11 -11.25
N ALA A 5 -6.21 -14.87 -9.97
CA ALA A 5 -6.56 -13.60 -9.33
C ALA A 5 -5.66 -12.45 -9.83
N ASN A 6 -4.40 -12.77 -10.16
CA ASN A 6 -3.43 -11.83 -10.70
C ASN A 6 -3.59 -11.59 -12.21
N ASP A 7 -4.26 -12.48 -12.93
CA ASP A 7 -4.65 -12.36 -14.34
C ASP A 7 -5.86 -11.41 -14.53
N SER A 8 -5.72 -10.22 -13.96
CA SER A 8 -6.62 -9.09 -14.12
C SER A 8 -5.77 -7.87 -14.43
N VAL A 9 -6.26 -6.97 -15.28
CA VAL A 9 -5.61 -5.67 -15.52
C VAL A 9 -5.73 -4.74 -14.31
N TYR A 10 -6.65 -5.04 -13.39
CA TYR A 10 -6.91 -4.28 -12.17
C TYR A 10 -6.29 -4.92 -10.92
N GLY A 11 -6.25 -4.15 -9.83
CA GLY A 11 -5.71 -4.57 -8.54
C GLY A 11 -6.05 -3.60 -7.42
N LEU A 12 -7.34 -3.28 -7.22
CA LEU A 12 -7.79 -2.38 -6.15
C LEU A 12 -7.94 -3.12 -4.81
N GLY A 13 -8.91 -4.03 -4.73
CA GLY A 13 -9.17 -4.86 -3.55
C GLY A 13 -9.32 -6.34 -3.90
N ALA A 14 -8.95 -7.22 -2.98
CA ALA A 14 -9.20 -8.67 -3.07
C ALA A 14 -9.78 -9.21 -1.76
N GLY A 15 -10.55 -10.29 -1.85
CA GLY A 15 -11.12 -10.99 -0.71
C GLY A 15 -10.62 -12.43 -0.64
N VAL A 16 -10.26 -12.89 0.56
CA VAL A 16 -9.86 -14.27 0.82
C VAL A 16 -10.77 -14.84 1.91
N VAL A 17 -11.47 -15.93 1.60
CA VAL A 17 -12.31 -16.64 2.57
C VAL A 17 -11.69 -18.01 2.83
N THR A 18 -11.26 -18.25 4.07
CA THR A 18 -10.58 -19.48 4.48
C THR A 18 -10.58 -19.63 6.00
N SER A 19 -10.69 -20.86 6.49
CA SER A 19 -10.46 -21.18 7.91
C SER A 19 -8.98 -21.50 8.22
N ASN A 20 -8.16 -21.75 7.20
CA ASN A 20 -6.73 -22.03 7.34
C ASN A 20 -5.91 -20.73 7.25
N ILE A 21 -5.13 -20.44 8.29
CA ILE A 21 -4.31 -19.23 8.43
C ILE A 21 -3.11 -19.20 7.47
N ASP A 22 -2.47 -20.34 7.21
CA ASP A 22 -1.35 -20.43 6.26
C ASP A 22 -1.83 -20.10 4.85
N ASN A 23 -3.03 -20.56 4.48
CA ASN A 23 -3.66 -20.19 3.22
C ASN A 23 -4.01 -18.72 3.17
N ALA A 24 -4.53 -18.13 4.27
CA ALA A 24 -4.82 -16.70 4.33
C ALA A 24 -3.57 -15.87 4.03
N ILE A 25 -2.47 -16.15 4.74
CA ILE A 25 -1.19 -15.45 4.60
C ILE A 25 -0.59 -15.67 3.20
N LYS A 26 -0.57 -16.92 2.72
CA LYS A 26 -0.02 -17.26 1.41
C LYS A 26 -0.75 -16.56 0.28
N VAL A 27 -2.08 -16.54 0.35
CA VAL A 27 -2.91 -15.94 -0.71
C VAL A 27 -2.87 -14.42 -0.62
N SER A 28 -2.96 -13.82 0.58
CA SER A 28 -2.90 -12.36 0.73
C SER A 28 -1.57 -11.78 0.26
N ASN A 29 -0.45 -12.45 0.53
CA ASN A 29 0.86 -12.02 0.06
C ASN A 29 1.08 -12.27 -1.45
N GLY A 30 0.37 -13.24 -2.03
CA GLY A 30 0.51 -13.62 -3.43
C GLY A 30 -0.32 -12.79 -4.40
N ILE A 31 -1.45 -12.23 -3.96
CA ILE A 31 -2.34 -11.42 -4.82
C ILE A 31 -1.78 -9.99 -4.94
N ARG A 32 -1.68 -9.49 -6.17
CA ARG A 32 -1.20 -8.15 -6.50
C ARG A 32 -2.35 -7.15 -6.48
N THR A 33 -2.67 -6.64 -5.31
CA THR A 33 -3.74 -5.65 -5.10
C THR A 33 -3.39 -4.65 -4.01
N GLY A 34 -4.12 -3.52 -3.98
CA GLY A 34 -4.04 -2.49 -2.96
C GLY A 34 -4.32 -2.98 -1.54
N THR A 35 -5.47 -3.62 -1.39
CA THR A 35 -5.98 -4.09 -0.09
C THR A 35 -6.47 -5.52 -0.21
N VAL A 36 -6.13 -6.38 0.75
CA VAL A 36 -6.67 -7.74 0.86
C VAL A 36 -7.48 -7.87 2.13
N TYR A 37 -8.74 -8.27 1.99
CA TYR A 37 -9.65 -8.55 3.10
C TYR A 37 -9.72 -10.06 3.34
N VAL A 38 -9.48 -10.51 4.57
CA VAL A 38 -9.51 -11.94 4.94
C VAL A 38 -10.72 -12.19 5.83
N ASN A 39 -11.63 -13.04 5.39
CA ASN A 39 -12.90 -13.36 6.08
C ASN A 39 -13.78 -12.14 6.40
N CYS A 40 -13.57 -11.04 5.67
CA CYS A 40 -14.38 -9.82 5.66
C CYS A 40 -14.28 -9.21 4.25
N TYR A 41 -15.06 -8.16 3.99
CA TYR A 41 -14.95 -7.39 2.75
C TYR A 41 -15.40 -5.95 2.97
N ASP A 42 -14.75 -5.01 2.30
CA ASP A 42 -15.07 -3.57 2.32
C ASP A 42 -15.11 -2.94 3.73
N VAL A 43 -14.26 -3.44 4.63
CA VAL A 43 -14.05 -2.86 5.97
C VAL A 43 -12.84 -1.93 5.90
N PHE A 44 -13.06 -0.62 6.04
CA PHE A 44 -12.03 0.41 5.90
C PHE A 44 -11.95 1.29 7.16
N ASP A 45 -10.76 1.83 7.41
CA ASP A 45 -10.48 2.80 8.48
C ASP A 45 -9.73 4.01 7.89
N SER A 46 -9.98 5.21 8.42
CA SER A 46 -9.36 6.45 7.91
C SER A 46 -7.83 6.48 8.07
N ASN A 47 -7.27 5.67 8.98
CA ASN A 47 -5.84 5.56 9.17
C ASN A 47 -5.20 4.49 8.28
N THR A 48 -5.99 3.65 7.60
CA THR A 48 -5.48 2.61 6.71
C THR A 48 -5.25 3.15 5.31
N PRO A 49 -4.04 3.02 4.73
CA PRO A 49 -3.76 3.45 3.38
C PRO A 49 -4.64 2.71 2.36
N PHE A 50 -5.28 3.44 1.46
CA PHE A 50 -6.12 2.89 0.41
C PHE A 50 -5.60 3.29 -0.97
N GLY A 51 -5.60 2.36 -1.92
CA GLY A 51 -5.19 2.64 -3.29
C GLY A 51 -4.74 1.38 -4.02
N GLY A 52 -4.91 1.38 -5.33
CA GLY A 52 -4.74 0.18 -6.14
C GLY A 52 -3.32 -0.06 -6.68
N PHE A 53 -3.25 -1.09 -7.50
CA PHE A 53 -2.13 -1.48 -8.33
C PHE A 53 -2.61 -1.54 -9.80
N LYS A 54 -1.67 -1.52 -10.74
CA LYS A 54 -1.95 -1.63 -12.19
C LYS A 54 -2.90 -0.51 -12.63
N ASP A 55 -3.92 -0.83 -13.43
CA ASP A 55 -4.87 0.15 -13.94
C ASP A 55 -5.83 0.68 -12.86
N SER A 56 -5.78 0.13 -11.64
CA SER A 56 -6.49 0.69 -10.48
C SER A 56 -5.81 1.92 -9.87
N GLY A 57 -4.71 2.40 -10.47
CA GLY A 57 -4.08 3.67 -10.14
C GLY A 57 -2.74 3.54 -9.41
N ILE A 58 -2.19 4.71 -9.08
CA ILE A 58 -0.90 4.89 -8.41
C ILE A 58 -1.07 5.75 -7.16
N GLY A 59 -0.15 5.61 -6.20
CA GLY A 59 -0.22 6.31 -4.91
C GLY A 59 -1.16 5.64 -3.91
N ARG A 60 -1.34 6.30 -2.76
CA ARG A 60 -2.25 5.88 -1.69
C ARG A 60 -2.96 7.11 -1.16
N GLU A 61 -4.22 6.98 -0.82
CA GLU A 61 -4.98 7.93 -0.02
C GLU A 61 -5.12 7.40 1.42
N ASN A 62 -5.64 8.21 2.33
CA ASN A 62 -5.80 7.91 3.76
C ASN A 62 -4.48 7.60 4.51
N GLY A 63 -4.56 7.58 5.84
CA GLY A 63 -3.40 7.34 6.71
C GLY A 63 -2.23 8.31 6.46
N GLU A 64 -1.07 7.97 7.01
CA GLU A 64 0.16 8.77 6.81
C GLU A 64 0.59 8.79 5.33
N LEU A 65 0.39 7.67 4.62
CA LEU A 65 0.81 7.57 3.21
C LEU A 65 0.00 8.50 2.30
N GLY A 66 -1.28 8.74 2.60
CA GLY A 66 -2.11 9.70 1.88
C GLY A 66 -1.59 11.13 1.97
N LEU A 67 -1.06 11.54 3.13
CA LEU A 67 -0.51 12.89 3.31
C LEU A 67 0.65 13.18 2.36
N ARG A 68 1.42 12.14 1.96
CA ARG A 68 2.58 12.30 1.07
C ARG A 68 2.19 12.83 -0.32
N ASN A 69 0.95 12.64 -0.75
CA ASN A 69 0.47 13.17 -2.03
C ASN A 69 0.20 14.69 -1.99
N TYR A 70 0.08 15.27 -0.79
CA TYR A 70 -0.30 16.67 -0.59
C TYR A 70 0.82 17.52 0.02
N LEU A 71 2.00 16.95 0.23
CA LEU A 71 3.16 17.61 0.82
C LEU A 71 4.27 17.76 -0.21
N GLU A 72 5.02 18.86 -0.11
CA GLU A 72 6.21 19.11 -0.93
C GLU A 72 7.48 18.93 -0.09
N HIS A 73 8.43 18.12 -0.58
CA HIS A 73 9.69 17.90 0.11
C HIS A 73 10.68 19.02 -0.20
N LYS A 74 11.20 19.69 0.84
CA LYS A 74 12.24 20.72 0.71
C LYS A 74 13.49 20.30 1.48
N THR A 75 14.60 20.16 0.77
CA THR A 75 15.93 19.96 1.38
C THR A 75 16.65 21.30 1.49
N VAL A 76 17.17 21.61 2.69
CA VAL A 76 17.94 22.83 2.96
C VAL A 76 19.31 22.43 3.47
N ILE A 77 20.36 22.87 2.78
CA ILE A 77 21.76 22.63 3.16
C ILE A 77 22.39 23.98 3.47
N ILE A 78 22.91 24.14 4.69
CA ILE A 78 23.53 25.37 5.15
C ILE A 78 24.99 25.08 5.48
N LYS A 79 25.90 25.79 4.81
CA LYS A 79 27.32 25.79 5.15
C LYS A 79 27.50 26.51 6.48
N ARG A 80 28.03 25.82 7.50
CA ARG A 80 28.45 26.48 8.74
C ARG A 80 29.68 27.38 8.49
N PRO A 81 29.80 28.54 9.18
CA PRO A 81 30.92 29.49 8.99
C PRO A 81 32.28 28.95 9.45
N ASP A 82 32.29 28.03 10.41
CA ASP A 82 33.46 27.50 11.12
C ASP A 82 33.89 26.14 10.57
N ASP A 83 34.12 26.03 9.26
CA ASP A 83 34.45 24.75 8.62
C ASP A 83 35.86 24.21 8.93
N SER A 84 36.30 24.39 10.16
CA SER A 84 37.37 23.63 10.80
C SER A 84 36.75 22.54 11.68
N MET A 85 36.08 21.55 11.07
CA MET A 85 36.13 20.19 11.62
C MET A 85 36.88 19.33 10.60
N PRO A 86 37.73 18.41 11.09
CA PRO A 86 38.80 17.78 10.31
C PRO A 86 38.33 17.01 9.08
#